data_AF-A0A957V4D6-F1
#
_entry.id   AF-A0A957V4D6-F1
#
_cell.length_a   1.000
_cell.length_b   1.000
_cell.length_c   1.000
_cell.angle_alpha   90.00
_cell.angle_beta   90.00
_cell.angle_gamma   90.00
#
_symmetry.space_group_name_H-M   'P 1'
#
loop_
_entity.id
_entity.type
_entity.pdbx_description
1 polymer ?
#
loop_
_entity_poly.entity_id
_entity_poly.type
_entity_poly.pdbx_seq_one_letter_code
_entity_poly.pdbx_strand_id
1 'polypeptide(L)' 'RAPAYGDEAPSGCPRLIFLQLLFGYHSLAELRATFPDVYAEQEAALLLDILFPKSPSTVYSMSFT' A
#
# COMPACT_ATOMS: atom_id res chain seq x y z
N ARG A 1 -8.16 24.04 0.78
CA ARG A 1 -7.52 24.00 -0.56
C ARG A 1 -8.07 22.77 -1.26
N ALA A 2 -8.72 22.90 -2.42
CA ALA A 2 -9.10 21.73 -3.20
C ALA A 2 -7.82 20.95 -3.58
N PRO A 3 -7.83 19.61 -3.55
CA PRO A 3 -6.68 18.82 -3.98
C PRO A 3 -6.31 19.18 -5.42
N ALA A 4 -5.01 19.21 -5.72
CA ALA A 4 -4.52 19.55 -7.06
C ALA A 4 -4.88 18.49 -8.13
N TYR A 5 -5.48 17.37 -7.71
CA TYR A 5 -5.72 16.18 -8.53
C TYR A 5 -7.21 15.90 -8.80
N GLY A 6 -8.11 16.85 -8.51
CA GLY A 6 -9.56 16.67 -8.71
C GLY A 6 -10.26 15.99 -7.53
N ASP A 7 -11.60 15.91 -7.61
CA ASP A 7 -12.45 15.29 -6.56
C ASP A 7 -12.51 13.76 -6.66
N GLU A 8 -12.20 13.18 -7.83
CA GLU A 8 -12.10 11.73 -8.02
C GLU A 8 -10.67 11.25 -7.77
N ALA A 9 -10.44 10.68 -6.59
CA ALA A 9 -9.21 9.98 -6.30
C ALA A 9 -9.27 8.55 -6.87
N PRO A 10 -8.42 8.19 -7.85
CA PRO A 10 -8.44 6.87 -8.48
C PRO A 10 -7.94 5.76 -7.54
N SER A 11 -7.48 6.11 -6.34
CA SER A 11 -7.23 5.19 -5.23
C SER A 11 -7.50 5.85 -3.89
N GLY A 12 -7.88 5.04 -2.91
CA GLY A 12 -8.18 5.47 -1.55
C GLY A 12 -7.71 4.43 -0.54
N CYS A 13 -7.23 4.93 0.60
CA CYS A 13 -6.61 4.12 1.64
C CYS A 13 -6.55 4.91 2.96
N PRO A 14 -6.79 4.27 4.13
CA PRO A 14 -6.55 4.91 5.42
C PRO A 14 -5.08 5.28 5.60
N ARG A 15 -4.80 6.45 6.21
CA ARG A 15 -3.44 7.03 6.32
C ARG A 15 -2.36 6.06 6.83
N LEU A 16 -2.69 5.22 7.81
CA LEU A 16 -1.72 4.29 8.40
C LEU A 16 -1.54 3.01 7.56
N ILE A 17 -2.54 2.64 6.78
CA ILE A 17 -2.48 1.47 5.89
C ILE A 17 -1.59 1.78 4.68
N PHE A 18 -1.59 3.02 4.21
CA PHE A 18 -0.71 3.45 3.13
C PHE A 18 0.77 3.23 3.46
N LEU A 19 1.15 3.35 4.73
CA LEU A 19 2.53 3.11 5.17
C LEU A 19 2.96 1.64 4.96
N GLN A 20 2.02 0.69 5.08
CA GLN A 20 2.32 -0.72 4.84
C GLN A 20 2.64 -0.99 3.37
N LEU A 21 1.96 -0.28 2.47
CA LEU A 21 2.26 -0.30 1.04
C LEU A 21 3.58 0.42 0.76
N LEU A 22 3.75 1.64 1.29
CA LEU A 22 4.95 2.48 1.10
C LEU A 22 6.25 1.77 1.48
N PHE A 23 6.25 1.00 2.57
CA PHE A 23 7.41 0.24 3.03
C PHE A 23 7.48 -1.18 2.43
N GLY A 24 6.54 -1.55 1.56
CA GLY A 24 6.51 -2.87 0.91
C GLY A 24 6.22 -4.04 1.86
N TYR A 25 5.62 -3.78 3.04
CA TYR A 25 5.25 -4.84 3.98
C TYR A 25 4.10 -5.72 3.46
N HIS A 26 3.15 -5.10 2.77
CA HIS A 26 2.00 -5.77 2.15
C HIS A 26 1.82 -5.33 0.71
N SER A 27 1.35 -6.23 -0.15
CA SER A 27 0.94 -5.86 -1.51
C SER A 27 -0.42 -5.16 -1.51
N LEU A 28 -0.73 -4.42 -2.57
CA LEU A 28 -2.04 -3.78 -2.73
C LEU A 28 -3.18 -4.82 -2.70
N ALA A 29 -2.97 -5.99 -3.31
CA ALA A 29 -3.94 -7.10 -3.30
C ALA A 29 -4.23 -7.62 -1.89
N GLU A 30 -3.20 -7.78 -1.05
CA GLU A 30 -3.35 -8.20 0.36
C GLU A 30 -4.12 -7.15 1.17
N LEU A 31 -3.82 -5.87 0.96
CA LEU A 31 -4.49 -4.77 1.65
C LEU A 31 -5.97 -4.68 1.26
N ARG A 32 -6.30 -4.81 -0.03
CA ARG A 32 -7.69 -4.84 -0.52
C ARG A 32 -8.50 -6.02 0.02
N ALA A 33 -7.86 -7.17 0.22
CA ALA A 33 -8.51 -8.35 0.78
C ALA A 33 -8.80 -8.20 2.29
N THR A 34 -8.01 -7.39 2.99
CA THR A 34 -8.09 -7.23 4.45
C THR A 34 -8.91 -6.00 4.86
N PHE A 35 -8.81 -4.92 4.11
CA PHE A 35 -9.41 -3.63 4.43
C PHE A 35 -10.38 -3.20 3.32
N PRO A 36 -11.70 -3.11 3.59
CA PRO A 36 -12.68 -2.71 2.59
C PRO A 36 -12.53 -1.25 2.13
N ASP A 37 -11.89 -0.41 2.96
CA ASP A 37 -11.62 1.00 2.67
C ASP A 37 -10.42 1.20 1.71
N VAL A 38 -9.70 0.13 1.37
CA VAL A 38 -8.60 0.18 0.41
C VAL A 38 -9.14 -0.16 -0.97
N TYR A 39 -9.09 0.81 -1.88
CA TYR A 39 -9.49 0.63 -3.26
C TYR A 39 -8.52 1.34 -4.20
N ALA A 40 -8.40 0.81 -5.41
CA ALA A 40 -7.67 1.42 -6.50
C ALA A 40 -8.29 0.98 -7.81
N GLU A 41 -8.47 1.92 -8.72
CA GLU A 41 -8.79 1.66 -10.12
C GLU A 41 -7.66 0.91 -10.80
N GLN A 42 -7.92 0.31 -11.97
CA GLN A 42 -6.95 -0.57 -12.64
C GLN A 42 -5.62 0.14 -12.94
N GLU A 43 -5.67 1.37 -13.43
CA GLU A 43 -4.46 2.14 -13.77
C GLU A 43 -3.66 2.53 -12.53
N ALA A 44 -4.35 2.99 -11.48
CA ALA A 44 -3.73 3.30 -10.19
C ALA A 44 -3.16 2.03 -9.52
N ALA A 45 -3.85 0.90 -9.59
CA ALA A 45 -3.40 -0.36 -9.02
C ALA A 45 -2.10 -0.83 -9.70
N LEU A 46 -2.04 -0.75 -11.02
CA LEU A 46 -0.85 -1.11 -11.79
C LEU A 46 0.35 -0.20 -11.43
N LEU A 47 0.13 1.11 -11.31
CA LEU A 47 1.17 2.03 -10.86
C LEU A 47 1.62 1.77 -9.42
N LEU A 48 0.68 1.51 -8.50
CA LEU A 48 0.98 1.22 -7.10
C LEU A 48 1.78 -0.08 -6.95
N ASP A 49 1.46 -1.12 -7.70
CA ASP A 49 2.19 -2.39 -7.68
C ASP A 49 3.62 -2.25 -8.26
N ILE A 50 3.83 -1.35 -9.23
CA ILE A 50 5.15 -1.05 -9.79
C ILE A 50 5.99 -0.20 -8.82
N LEU A 51 5.38 0.83 -8.22
CA LEU A 51 6.09 1.79 -7.36
C LEU A 51 6.37 1.23 -5.96
N PHE A 52 5.47 0.41 -5.44
CA PHE A 52 5.50 -0.13 -4.09
C PHE A 52 5.41 -1.66 -4.09
N PRO A 53 6.36 -2.35 -4.72
CA PRO A 53 6.36 -3.80 -4.76
C PRO A 53 6.56 -4.37 -3.36
N LYS A 54 5.95 -5.54 -3.10
CA LYS A 54 6.15 -6.26 -1.85
C LYS A 54 7.63 -6.63 -1.70
N SER A 55 8.21 -6.25 -0.56
CA SER A 55 9.61 -6.50 -0.23
C SER A 55 9.73 -7.68 0.75
N PRO A 56 10.76 -8.53 0.61
CA PRO A 56 10.99 -9.61 1.56
C PRO A 56 11.35 -9.04 2.93
N SER A 57 10.72 -9.55 3.98
CA SER A 57 11.04 -9.18 5.36
C SER A 57 12.39 -9.75 5.79
N THR A 58 13.26 -8.90 6.35
CA THR A 58 14.51 -9.35 6.99
C THR A 58 14.22 -9.84 8.41
N VAL A 59 14.43 -11.13 8.65
CA VAL A 59 14.30 -11.73 9.99
C VAL A 59 15.68 -11.80 10.63
N TYR A 60 15.88 -11.10 11.74
CA TYR A 60 17.11 -11.20 12.53
C TYR A 60 16.97 -12.32 13.56
N SER A 61 17.89 -13.29 13.52
CA SER A 61 18.01 -14.28 14.59
C SER A 61 18.61 -13.59 15.82
N MET A 62 17.84 -13.49 16.89
CA MET A 62 18.33 -12.99 18.17
C MET A 62 18.86 -14.16 18.98
N SER A 63 20.15 -14.46 18.83
CA SER A 63 20.84 -15.42 19.70
C SER A 63 21.15 -14.75 21.04
N PHE A 64 20.53 -15.23 22.12
CA PHE A 64 21.00 -14.93 23.47
C PHE A 64 22.12 -15.92 23.80
N THR A 65 23.33 -15.42 23.96
CA THR A 65 24.49 -16.13 24.55
C THR A 65 24.62 -15.79 26.02
#